data_AF-A0A418V465-F1
#
_entry.id   AF-A0A418V465-F1
#
_cell.length_a   1.000
_cell.length_b   1.000
_cell.length_c   1.000
_cell.angle_alpha   90.00
_cell.angle_beta   90.00
_cell.angle_gamma   90.00
#
_symmetry.space_group_name_H-M   'P 1'
#
loop_
_entity.id
_entity.type
_entity.pdbx_description
1 polymer ?
#
loop_
_entity_poly.entity_id
_entity_poly.type
_entity_poly.pdbx_seq_one_letter_code
_entity_poly.pdbx_strand_id
1 'polypeptide(L)' 'MQIRSKSDRGRRRIRRVFTRERSVIPLAALSSENFDALVADTELIVQLYVPAALAAESHEVNPLATNS' A
#
# COMPACT_ATOMS: atom_id res chain seq x y z
N MET A 1 -0.14 -3.32 3.55
CA MET A 1 -0.65 -1.99 3.15
C MET A 1 -1.22 -1.29 4.38
N GLN A 2 -0.99 0.01 4.51
CA GLN A 2 -1.51 0.83 5.61
C GLN A 2 -2.61 1.74 5.06
N ILE A 3 -3.75 1.81 5.76
CA ILE A 3 -4.91 2.62 5.38
C ILE A 3 -5.40 3.40 6.58
N ARG A 4 -5.77 4.66 6.37
CA ARG A 4 -6.51 5.48 7.35
C ARG A 4 -7.46 6.42 6.64
N SER A 5 -8.48 6.89 7.35
CA SER A 5 -9.35 7.96 6.89
C SER A 5 -8.71 9.33 7.04
N LYS A 6 -9.05 10.24 6.13
CA LYS A 6 -8.78 11.68 6.23
C LYS A 6 -9.74 12.42 7.15
N SER A 7 -10.88 11.82 7.50
CA SER A 7 -11.96 12.44 8.26
C SER A 7 -12.04 11.93 9.69
N ASP A 8 -12.41 12.80 10.63
CA ASP A 8 -12.62 12.44 12.04
C ASP A 8 -13.89 11.59 12.25
N ARG A 9 -14.83 11.64 11.31
CA ARG A 9 -16.02 10.76 11.29
C ARG A 9 -15.69 9.34 10.81
N GLY A 10 -14.47 9.11 10.32
CA GLY A 10 -14.06 7.89 9.67
C GLY A 10 -14.70 7.71 8.28
N ARG A 11 -14.38 6.58 7.66
CA ARG A 11 -14.87 6.22 6.32
C ARG A 11 -15.15 4.72 6.25
N ARG A 12 -16.33 4.35 5.74
CA ARG A 12 -16.71 2.95 5.55
C ARG A 12 -16.51 2.54 4.09
N ARG A 13 -15.73 1.47 3.87
CA ARG A 13 -15.45 0.92 2.52
C ARG A 13 -15.16 -0.57 2.66
N ILE A 14 -15.43 -1.38 1.63
CA ILE A 14 -15.16 -2.84 1.60
C ILE A 14 -15.65 -3.60 2.86
N ARG A 15 -16.83 -3.24 3.36
CA ARG A 15 -17.42 -3.76 4.62
C ARG A 15 -16.58 -3.52 5.89
N ARG A 16 -15.60 -2.61 5.84
CA ARG A 16 -14.76 -2.18 6.98
C ARG A 16 -14.93 -0.70 7.27
N VAL A 17 -14.59 -0.28 8.49
CA VAL A 17 -14.56 1.12 8.91
C VAL A 17 -13.10 1.52 9.14
N PHE A 18 -12.69 2.64 8.55
CA PHE A 18 -11.38 3.23 8.69
C PHE A 18 -11.49 4.52 9.50
N THR A 19 -10.71 4.64 10.57
CA THR A 19 -10.60 5.85 11.39
C THR A 19 -9.34 6.62 11.02
N ARG A 20 -8.98 7.66 11.79
CA ARG A 20 -7.69 8.35 11.66
C ARG A 20 -6.48 7.46 11.96
N GLU A 21 -6.71 6.40 12.73
CA GLU A 21 -5.69 5.42 13.09
C GLU A 21 -5.31 4.54 11.90
N ARG A 22 -4.04 4.16 11.87
CA ARG A 22 -3.52 3.31 10.79
C ARG A 22 -4.01 1.89 10.96
N SER A 23 -4.78 1.43 9.99
CA SER A 23 -5.17 0.02 9.84
C SER A 23 -4.20 -0.66 8.88
N VAL A 24 -3.73 -1.86 9.23
CA VAL A 24 -2.90 -2.68 8.34
C VAL A 24 -3.76 -3.74 7.69
N ILE A 25 -3.70 -3.81 6.36
CA ILE A 25 -4.33 -4.87 5.58
C ILE A 25 -3.25 -5.54 4.71
N PRO A 26 -3.08 -6.87 4.79
CA PRO A 26 -2.24 -7.60 3.85
C PRO A 26 -2.79 -7.46 2.42
N LEU A 27 -1.93 -7.19 1.44
CA LEU A 27 -2.38 -7.06 0.05
C LEU A 27 -3.01 -8.37 -0.46
N ALA A 28 -2.44 -9.51 -0.06
CA ALA A 28 -2.97 -10.85 -0.38
C ALA A 28 -4.37 -11.13 0.20
N ALA A 29 -4.84 -10.34 1.17
CA ALA A 29 -6.18 -10.48 1.75
C ALA A 29 -7.25 -9.67 0.99
N LEU A 30 -6.88 -8.97 -0.09
CA LEU A 30 -7.78 -8.16 -0.89
C LEU A 30 -7.94 -8.75 -2.29
N SER A 31 -9.17 -8.76 -2.78
CA SER A 31 -9.43 -8.89 -4.21
C SER A 31 -8.99 -7.61 -4.94
N SER A 32 -8.70 -7.70 -6.24
CA SER A 32 -8.35 -6.54 -7.06
C SER A 32 -9.44 -5.46 -6.99
N GLU A 33 -10.71 -5.85 -7.08
CA GLU A 33 -11.86 -4.92 -6.96
C GLU A 33 -11.86 -4.17 -5.62
N ASN A 34 -11.59 -4.86 -4.50
CA ASN A 34 -11.55 -4.21 -3.19
C ASN A 34 -10.34 -3.29 -3.06
N PHE A 35 -9.21 -3.66 -3.66
CA PHE A 35 -8.03 -2.80 -3.73
C PHE A 35 -8.31 -1.51 -4.52
N ASP A 36 -8.87 -1.64 -5.72
CA ASP A 36 -9.23 -0.49 -6.57
C ASP A 36 -10.25 0.41 -5.87
N ALA A 37 -11.25 -0.18 -5.20
CA ALA A 37 -12.26 0.56 -4.45
C ALA A 37 -11.71 1.33 -3.23
N LEU A 38 -10.56 0.90 -2.68
CA LEU A 38 -9.85 1.59 -1.61
C LEU A 38 -8.96 2.71 -2.15
N VAL A 39 -8.24 2.46 -3.25
CA VAL A 39 -7.34 3.45 -3.89
C VAL A 39 -8.13 4.60 -4.51
N ALA A 40 -9.29 4.31 -5.11
CA ALA A 40 -10.17 5.31 -5.69
C ALA A 40 -10.93 6.14 -4.65
N ASP A 41 -10.96 5.74 -3.37
CA ASP A 41 -11.67 6.49 -2.32
C ASP A 41 -10.83 7.69 -1.86
N THR A 42 -11.22 8.88 -2.31
CA THR A 42 -10.53 10.15 -2.02
C THR A 42 -10.52 10.53 -0.55
N GLU A 43 -11.37 9.91 0.28
CA GLU A 43 -11.42 10.12 1.74
C GLU A 43 -10.46 9.21 2.51
N LEU A 44 -9.77 8.30 1.81
CA LEU A 44 -8.77 7.41 2.39
C LEU A 44 -7.36 7.85 2.01
N ILE A 45 -6.42 7.56 2.91
CA ILE A 45 -4.99 7.58 2.63
C ILE A 45 -4.57 6.12 2.57
N VAL A 46 -4.12 5.67 1.41
CA VAL A 46 -3.66 4.30 1.17
C VAL A 46 -2.16 4.33 0.90
N GLN A 47 -1.39 3.56 1.66
CA GLN A 47 0.06 3.45 1.53
C GLN A 47 0.46 1.98 1.37
N LEU A 48 1.08 1.67 0.24
CA LEU A 48 1.74 0.37 0.04
C LEU A 48 2.99 0.33 0.91
N TYR A 49 3.05 -0.66 1.80
CA TYR A 49 4.24 -0.92 2.60
C TYR A 49 4.98 -2.06 1.91
N VAL A 50 6.10 -1.73 1.27
CA VAL A 50 7.07 -2.70 0.81
C VAL A 50 8.14 -2.77 1.91
N PRO A 51 8.31 -3.91 2.60
CA PRO A 51 9.39 -4.06 3.57
C PRO A 51 10.73 -3.73 2.93
N ALA A 52 11.58 -2.96 3.63
CA ALA A 52 12.89 -2.53 3.11
C ALA A 52 13.77 -3.71 2.65
N ALA A 53 13.58 -4.90 3.24
CA ALA A 53 14.25 -6.13 2.83
C ALA A 53 13.97 -6.54 1.37
N LEU A 54 12.78 -6.23 0.83
CA LEU A 54 12.42 -6.50 -0.57
C LEU A 54 12.79 -5.36 -1.52
N ALA A 55 13.03 -4.15 -1.00
CA ALA A 55 13.41 -3.00 -1.83
C ALA A 55 14.90 -3.01 -2.22
N ALA A 56 15.74 -3.74 -1.48
CA ALA A 56 17.18 -3.85 -1.73
C ALA A 56 17.53 -4.75 -2.93
N GLU A 57 16.63 -5.65 -3.37
CA GLU A 57 16.90 -6.60 -4.45
C GLU A 57 16.68 -6.01 -5.86
N SER A 58 16.20 -4.76 -5.98
CA SER A 58 15.96 -4.09 -7.26
C SER A 58 17.08 -3.12 -7.68
N HIS A 59 18.22 -3.09 -6.98
CA HIS A 59 19.34 -2.17 -7.24
C HIS A 59 20.70 -2.83 -7.55
N GLU A 60 20.74 -4.12 -7.89
CA GLU A 60 21.93 -4.73 -8.49
C GLU A 60 21.78 -4.85 -10.02
N VAL A 61 21.72 -3.71 -10.70
CA VAL A 61 22.05 -3.66 -12.13
C VAL A 61 23.55 -3.39 -12.20
N ASN A 62 24.33 -4.47 -12.27
CA ASN A 62 25.78 -4.49 -12.37
C ASN A 62 26.26 -3.58 -13.54
N PRO A 63 26.89 -2.41 -13.29
CA PRO A 63 27.50 -1.66 -14.38
C PRO A 63 28.92 -2.19 -14.61
N LEU A 64 29.26 -2.34 -15.88
CA LEU A 64 30.64 -2.42 -16.40
C LEU A 64 31.33 -3.79 -16.32
N ALA A 65 31.03 -4.65 -17.30
CA ALA A 65 32.09 -5.45 -17.94
C ALA A 65 32.83 -4.55 -18.95
N THR A 66 33.78 -3.75 -18.48
CA THR A 66 34.89 -3.25 -19.31
C THR A 66 36.12 -4.04 -18.91
N ASN A 67 36.63 -4.83 -19.86
CA ASN A 67 37.96 -5.44 -20.01
C ASN A 67 37.71 -6.65 -20.95
N SER A 68 38.23 -6.75 -22.17
CA SER A 68 39.52 -6.31 -22.72
C SER A 68 39.47 -6.22 -24.24
#